data_AF-A0A416SYX1-F1
#
_entry.id   AF-A0A416SYX1-F1
#
_cell.length_a   1.000
_cell.length_b   1.000
_cell.length_c   1.000
_cell.angle_alpha   90.00
_cell.angle_beta   90.00
_cell.angle_gamma   90.00
#
_symmetry.space_group_name_H-M   'P 1'
#
loop_
_entity.id
_entity.type
_entity.pdbx_description
1 polymer ?
#
loop_
_entity_poly.entity_id
_entity_poly.type
_entity_poly.pdbx_seq_one_letter_code
_entity_poly.pdbx_strand_id
1 'polypeptide(L)'
;MKKENYIDNIPKINKKWEILEDGIVEVTIENKGFYNTLAQKLFKKPRYSFIKLDEYGSCVWKQIDGKKTIYEIGKILEKEHKKAGAQLYERLAKYFKILETNKYVVFVNEEDK
;
A
#
# COMPACT_ATOMS: atom_id res chain seq x y z
N MET A 1 -26.74 -5.14 11.21
CA MET A 1 -25.28 -5.05 11.02
C MET A 1 -25.01 -3.95 10.01
N LYS A 2 -24.32 -2.87 10.39
CA LYS A 2 -23.88 -1.86 9.42
C LYS A 2 -22.88 -2.56 8.49
N LYS A 3 -23.10 -2.46 7.19
CA LYS A 3 -22.14 -2.90 6.19
C LYS A 3 -20.98 -1.91 6.28
N GLU A 4 -19.91 -2.26 6.98
CA GLU A 4 -18.71 -1.41 7.03
C GLU A 4 -18.23 -1.19 5.60
N ASN A 5 -18.16 0.09 5.20
CA ASN A 5 -17.75 0.42 3.85
C ASN A 5 -16.23 0.23 3.77
N TYR A 6 -15.73 -0.39 2.69
CA TYR A 6 -14.30 -0.71 2.57
C TYR A 6 -13.40 0.52 2.72
N ILE A 7 -13.89 1.69 2.31
CA ILE A 7 -13.16 2.96 2.37
C ILE A 7 -13.06 3.56 3.79
N ASP A 8 -13.80 3.01 4.76
CA ASP A 8 -13.76 3.44 6.16
C ASP A 8 -12.60 2.78 6.93
N ASN A 9 -11.90 1.82 6.31
CA ASN A 9 -10.74 1.17 6.91
C ASN A 9 -9.55 2.12 7.04
N ILE A 10 -8.78 1.96 8.12
CA ILE A 10 -7.54 2.70 8.38
C ILE A 10 -6.33 1.83 7.98
N PRO A 11 -5.66 2.10 6.83
CA PRO A 11 -4.48 1.36 6.42
C PRO A 11 -3.26 1.72 7.28
N LYS A 12 -2.42 0.71 7.56
CA LYS A 12 -1.11 0.84 8.21
C LYS A 12 -0.06 0.09 7.40
N ILE A 13 1.05 0.76 7.09
CA ILE A 13 2.16 0.16 6.34
C ILE A 13 2.83 -0.91 7.21
N ASN A 14 3.05 -2.09 6.63
CA ASN A 14 3.68 -3.24 7.28
C ASN A 14 4.98 -3.68 6.57
N LYS A 15 5.60 -2.77 5.82
CA LYS A 15 6.86 -3.00 5.09
C LYS A 15 7.85 -1.89 5.37
N LYS A 16 9.14 -2.20 5.22
CA LYS A 16 10.18 -1.16 5.15
C LYS A 16 10.06 -0.44 3.82
N TRP A 17 10.21 0.87 3.83
CA TRP A 17 10.13 1.70 2.64
C TRP A 17 10.91 2.99 2.86
N GLU A 18 11.25 3.65 1.77
CA GLU A 18 11.91 4.96 1.76
C GLU A 18 11.41 5.81 0.59
N ILE A 19 11.74 7.10 0.60
CA ILE A 19 11.50 8.02 -0.50
C ILE A 19 12.84 8.25 -1.20
N LEU A 20 12.87 7.96 -2.50
CA LEU A 20 14.04 8.19 -3.35
C LEU A 20 14.19 9.68 -3.68
N GLU A 21 15.34 10.06 -4.25
CA GLU A 21 15.65 11.46 -4.60
C GLU A 21 14.64 12.09 -5.57
N ASP A 22 14.01 11.29 -6.43
CA ASP A 22 12.97 11.71 -7.38
C ASP A 22 11.57 11.81 -6.74
N GLY A 23 11.45 11.55 -5.44
CA GLY A 23 10.19 11.61 -4.70
C GLY A 23 9.32 10.35 -4.82
N ILE A 24 9.81 9.31 -5.50
CA ILE A 24 9.16 8.00 -5.65
C ILE A 24 9.38 7.16 -4.40
N VAL A 25 8.34 6.42 -3.99
CA VAL A 25 8.42 5.48 -2.89
C VAL A 25 9.01 4.16 -3.39
N GLU A 26 10.01 3.66 -2.67
CA GLU A 26 10.55 2.32 -2.85
C GLU A 26 10.22 1.44 -1.63
N VAL A 27 9.59 0.29 -1.87
CA VAL A 27 9.22 -0.67 -0.82
C VAL A 27 10.20 -1.84 -0.83
N THR A 28 10.77 -2.14 0.34
CA THR A 28 11.65 -3.29 0.53
C THR A 28 10.84 -4.53 0.92
N ILE A 29 10.93 -5.58 0.11
CA ILE A 29 10.30 -6.87 0.33
C ILE A 29 11.35 -7.93 0.68
N GLU A 30 11.22 -8.55 1.84
CA GLU A 30 12.05 -9.69 2.21
C GLU A 30 11.47 -10.98 1.58
N ASN A 31 12.28 -11.66 0.76
CA ASN A 31 11.88 -12.90 0.09
C ASN A 31 11.98 -14.10 1.06
N LYS A 32 11.14 -14.16 2.08
CA LYS A 32 11.04 -15.31 3.00
C LYS A 32 9.97 -16.31 2.53
N GLY A 33 10.40 -17.49 2.06
CA GLY A 33 9.66 -18.74 2.34
C GLY A 33 8.73 -19.37 1.29
N PHE A 34 8.91 -19.24 -0.03
CA PHE A 34 8.14 -20.08 -0.99
C PHE A 34 8.97 -20.89 -2.01
N TYR A 35 10.30 -20.70 -2.05
CA TYR A 35 11.19 -21.43 -2.97
C TYR A 35 12.19 -22.33 -2.24
N ASN A 36 11.87 -22.77 -1.02
CA ASN A 36 12.83 -23.45 -0.13
C ASN A 36 13.40 -24.75 -0.72
N THR A 37 12.83 -25.34 -1.77
CA THR A 37 13.37 -26.55 -2.41
C THR A 37 14.00 -26.28 -3.78
N LEU A 38 13.53 -25.26 -4.50
CA LEU A 38 14.01 -24.93 -5.86
C LEU A 38 15.12 -23.85 -5.87
N ALA A 39 15.15 -22.96 -4.87
CA ALA A 39 16.19 -21.93 -4.73
C ALA A 39 17.55 -22.53 -4.32
N GLN A 40 17.55 -23.67 -3.62
CA GLN A 40 18.79 -24.31 -3.14
C GLN A 40 19.62 -24.93 -4.27
N LYS A 41 18.97 -25.41 -5.33
CA LYS A 41 19.67 -26.14 -6.41
C LYS A 41 19.99 -25.30 -7.65
N LEU A 42 19.51 -24.05 -7.79
CA LEU A 42 19.67 -23.37 -9.08
C LEU A 42 19.95 -21.86 -9.14
N PHE A 43 19.53 -20.94 -8.25
CA PHE A 43 19.64 -19.51 -8.61
C PHE A 43 19.91 -18.50 -7.49
N LYS A 44 20.87 -17.62 -7.79
CA LYS A 44 21.31 -16.38 -7.11
C LYS A 44 20.17 -15.35 -6.93
N LYS A 45 19.04 -15.71 -6.33
CA LYS A 45 17.93 -14.77 -6.10
C LYS A 45 18.24 -13.90 -4.87
N PRO A 46 18.16 -12.57 -4.96
CA PRO A 46 18.50 -11.69 -3.84
C PRO A 46 17.51 -11.86 -2.68
N ARG A 47 18.04 -11.79 -1.46
CA ARG A 47 17.29 -11.90 -0.20
C ARG A 47 16.19 -10.83 -0.07
N TYR A 48 16.40 -9.69 -0.71
CA TYR A 48 15.48 -8.56 -0.75
C TYR A 48 15.15 -8.19 -2.19
N SER A 49 13.91 -7.75 -2.40
CA SER A 49 13.47 -7.10 -3.63
C SER A 49 13.05 -5.67 -3.30
N PHE A 50 13.35 -4.75 -4.19
CA PHE A 50 12.99 -3.33 -4.07
C PHE A 50 11.95 -3.00 -5.14
N ILE A 51 10.81 -2.46 -4.73
CA ILE A 51 9.69 -2.16 -5.63
C ILE A 51 9.46 -0.66 -5.62
N LYS A 52 9.77 -0.01 -6.74
CA LYS A 52 9.42 1.39 -6.98
C LYS A 52 7.95 1.48 -7.34
N LEU A 53 7.21 2.33 -6.63
CA LEU A 53 5.83 2.64 -6.95
C LEU A 53 5.77 3.62 -8.13
N ASP A 54 4.60 3.71 -8.78
CA ASP A 54 4.34 4.80 -9.72
C ASP A 54 4.13 6.13 -8.96
N GLU A 55 4.05 7.24 -9.68
CA GLU A 55 3.84 8.57 -9.08
C GLU A 55 2.57 8.62 -8.23
N TYR A 56 1.47 8.06 -8.76
CA TYR A 56 0.19 8.00 -8.05
C TYR A 56 0.29 7.15 -6.78
N GLY A 57 0.81 5.92 -6.89
CA GLY A 57 0.99 5.02 -5.76
C GLY A 57 1.92 5.60 -4.72
N SER A 58 2.99 6.29 -5.13
CA SER A 58 3.88 7.02 -4.22
C SER A 58 3.14 8.13 -3.48
N CYS A 59 2.31 8.90 -4.18
CA CYS A 59 1.49 9.96 -3.58
C CYS A 59 0.52 9.38 -2.52
N VAL A 60 -0.25 8.34 -2.89
CA VAL A 60 -1.17 7.65 -1.97
C VAL A 60 -0.41 7.06 -0.77
N TRP A 61 0.70 6.36 -1.02
CA TRP A 61 1.49 5.68 0.00
C TRP A 61 1.99 6.64 1.08
N LYS A 62 2.46 7.82 0.68
CA LYS A 62 2.92 8.87 1.61
C LYS A 62 1.84 9.40 2.54
N GLN A 63 0.55 9.22 2.22
CA GLN A 63 -0.56 9.63 3.08
C GLN A 63 -0.92 8.59 4.16
N ILE A 64 -0.40 7.36 4.05
CA ILE A 64 -0.71 6.26 4.97
C ILE A 64 0.08 6.43 6.27
N ASP A 65 -0.59 6.87 7.32
CA ASP A 65 -0.01 7.13 8.64
C ASP A 65 -0.53 6.20 9.75
N GLY A 66 -1.38 5.22 9.40
CA GLY A 66 -2.04 4.36 10.37
C GLY A 66 -3.16 5.05 11.17
N LYS A 67 -3.60 6.24 10.76
CA LYS A 67 -4.66 7.02 11.43
C LYS A 67 -5.79 7.43 10.49
N LYS A 68 -5.45 7.85 9.27
CA LYS A 68 -6.44 8.25 8.26
C LYS A 68 -7.11 7.03 7.63
N THR A 69 -8.41 7.14 7.41
CA THR A 69 -9.19 6.21 6.58
C THR A 69 -8.82 6.34 5.10
N ILE A 70 -9.14 5.31 4.29
CA ILE A 70 -9.00 5.38 2.82
C ILE A 70 -9.81 6.58 2.27
N TYR A 71 -10.99 6.85 2.82
CA TYR A 71 -11.79 8.00 2.44
C TYR A 71 -11.07 9.34 2.68
N GLU A 72 -10.48 9.55 3.86
CA GLU A 72 -9.73 10.76 4.18
C GLU A 72 -8.50 10.94 3.29
N ILE A 73 -7.79 9.86 2.98
CA ILE A 73 -6.70 9.87 1.99
C ILE A 73 -7.22 10.31 0.63
N GLY A 74 -8.38 9.77 0.19
CA GLY A 74 -9.05 10.19 -1.03
C GLY A 74 -9.38 11.69 -1.06
N LYS A 75 -9.85 12.25 0.06
CA LYS A 75 -10.14 13.69 0.19
C LYS A 75 -8.90 14.57 0.07
N ILE A 76 -7.75 14.12 0.55
CA ILE A 76 -6.48 14.84 0.38
C ILE A 76 -6.11 14.87 -1.11
N LEU A 77 -6.15 13.72 -1.78
CA LEU A 77 -5.84 13.59 -3.20
C LEU A 77 -6.82 14.38 -4.09
N GLU A 78 -8.10 14.43 -3.71
CA GLU A 78 -9.12 15.21 -4.43
C GLU A 78 -8.85 16.72 -4.37
N LYS A 79 -8.31 17.22 -3.26
CA LYS A 79 -7.91 18.63 -3.12
C LYS A 79 -6.72 18.97 -4.02
N GLU A 80 -5.77 18.06 -4.15
CA GLU A 80 -4.59 18.21 -5.02
C GLU A 80 -4.95 18.04 -6.51
N HIS A 81 -5.91 17.16 -6.82
CA HIS A 81 -6.33 16.82 -8.18
C HIS A 81 -7.84 16.99 -8.38
N LYS A 82 -8.28 18.23 -8.59
CA LYS A 82 -9.70 18.65 -8.72
C LYS A 82 -10.53 17.95 -9.83
N LYS A 83 -9.95 17.10 -10.67
CA LYS A 83 -10.59 16.55 -11.89
C LYS A 83 -11.06 15.09 -11.78
N ALA A 84 -10.81 14.38 -10.67
CA ALA A 84 -10.96 12.91 -10.63
C ALA A 84 -12.28 12.36 -10.05
N GLY A 85 -13.00 13.12 -9.21
CA GLY A 85 -14.35 12.79 -8.71
C GLY A 85 -14.54 11.33 -8.27
N ALA A 86 -15.61 10.67 -8.74
CA ALA A 86 -15.97 9.29 -8.36
C ALA A 86 -14.92 8.22 -8.77
N GLN A 87 -14.24 8.41 -9.90
CA GLN A 87 -13.20 7.48 -10.37
C GLN A 87 -12.00 7.43 -9.42
N LEU A 88 -11.76 8.51 -8.66
CA LEU A 88 -10.70 8.55 -7.66
C LEU A 88 -10.88 7.47 -6.60
N TYR A 89 -12.08 7.37 -6.02
CA TYR A 89 -12.36 6.42 -4.93
C TYR A 89 -12.38 4.98 -5.45
N GLU A 90 -12.83 4.73 -6.68
CA GLU A 90 -12.72 3.40 -7.29
C GLU A 90 -11.27 2.97 -7.50
N ARG A 91 -10.42 3.87 -8.03
CA ARG A 91 -8.99 3.60 -8.20
C ARG A 91 -8.30 3.40 -6.85
N LEU A 92 -8.64 4.22 -5.87
CA LEU A 92 -8.07 4.15 -4.52
C LEU A 92 -8.44 2.84 -3.82
N ALA A 93 -9.71 2.42 -3.89
CA ALA A 93 -10.17 1.15 -3.35
C ALA A 93 -9.42 -0.04 -3.98
N LYS A 94 -9.28 -0.05 -5.32
CA LYS A 94 -8.49 -1.07 -6.04
C LYS A 94 -7.04 -1.08 -5.61
N TYR A 95 -6.42 0.09 -5.49
CA TYR A 95 -5.03 0.23 -5.05
C TYR A 95 -4.83 -0.36 -3.65
N PHE A 96 -5.65 0.03 -2.67
CA PHE A 96 -5.58 -0.53 -1.32
C PHE A 96 -5.85 -2.03 -1.29
N LYS A 97 -6.75 -2.53 -2.14
CA LYS A 97 -7.02 -3.98 -2.22
C LYS A 97 -5.80 -4.76 -2.67
N ILE A 98 -5.04 -4.22 -3.63
CA ILE A 98 -3.77 -4.80 -4.08
C ILE A 98 -2.75 -4.79 -2.94
N LEU A 99 -2.62 -3.67 -2.23
CA LEU A 99 -1.68 -3.55 -1.11
C LEU A 99 -2.02 -4.53 0.03
N GLU A 100 -3.29 -4.64 0.39
CA GLU A 100 -3.79 -5.55 1.41
C GLU A 100 -3.52 -7.01 1.01
N THR A 101 -3.89 -7.40 -0.22
CA THR A 101 -3.72 -8.77 -0.73
C THR A 101 -2.26 -9.20 -0.74
N ASN A 102 -1.35 -8.28 -1.05
CA ASN A 102 0.10 -8.52 -1.04
C ASN A 102 0.74 -8.29 0.35
N LYS A 103 -0.07 -8.01 1.37
CA LYS A 103 0.36 -7.76 2.77
C LYS A 103 1.34 -6.60 2.90
N TYR A 104 1.25 -5.60 2.01
CA TYR A 104 2.05 -4.38 2.08
C TYR A 104 1.49 -3.40 3.11
N VAL A 105 0.16 -3.41 3.24
CA VAL A 105 -0.58 -2.73 4.30
C VAL A 105 -1.45 -3.75 5.03
N VAL A 106 -1.78 -3.43 6.27
CA VAL A 106 -2.81 -4.08 7.08
C VAL A 106 -3.85 -3.03 7.49
N PHE A 107 -5.07 -3.44 7.79
CA PHE A 107 -6.08 -2.54 8.32
C PHE A 107 -6.11 -2.64 9.84
N VAL A 108 -6.20 -1.49 10.51
CA VAL A 108 -6.35 -1.41 11.97
C VAL A 108 -7.71 -1.99 12.33
N ASN A 109 -7.73 -3.05 13.15
CA ASN A 109 -8.98 -3.62 13.65
C ASN A 109 -9.50 -2.80 14.83
N GLU A 110 -10.78 -2.95 15.19
CA GLU A 110 -11.33 -2.30 16.40
C GLU A 110 -10.60 -2.68 17.68
N GLU A 111 -9.95 -3.85 17.73
CA GLU A 111 -9.13 -4.32 18.86
C GLU A 111 -7.77 -3.61 18.98
N ASP A 112 -7.33 -2.89 17.94
CA ASP A 112 -6.06 -2.15 17.90
C ASP A 112 -6.23 -0.64 18.23
N LYS A 113 -7.46 -0.18 18.51
CA LYS A 113 -7.79 1.19 18.93
C LYS A 113 -7.79 1.34 20.45
#